data_AF-Q5WXE1-F1
#
_entry.id   AF-Q5WXE1-F1
#
_cell.length_a   1.000
_cell.length_b   1.000
_cell.length_c   1.000
_cell.angle_alpha   90.00
_cell.angle_beta   90.00
_cell.angle_gamma   90.00
#
_symmetry.space_group_name_H-M   'P 1'
#
loop_
_entity.id
_entity.type
_entity.pdbx_description
1 polymer ?
#
loop_
_entity_poly.entity_id
_entity_poly.type
_entity_poly.pdbx_seq_one_letter_code
_entity_poly.pdbx_strand_id
1 'polypeptide(L)'
;MAHDKTFFSQQAHSSLTLVNYVHHDGIGDFRHLLDFVSFFNNTPVLKEIELICIVINSHKPGNPQSVYIKEQLESMNVAHKILIHDSINGHEDLRQEIQKNRPLRKQLQHTIGIIDIALNTSYKLVIQEFCKNKPPTVTIAEIDLYATYDQPSLASDPEKRIDKSRYQADHVYIMGLGTGKVGLKLTEGLFNSPQKAREALQQISDKRIKNLLLGQIDEEPISQETINVFLQNNYFIPGYLQDIDTIFGFMSIFATNHKLNAERKNLIFYLNNYQNLFKKNYYDEDTGRRYSQFTDLLFDKHFPWHNVFANSGIRSITIYNYSGQKPTEEEITLNLEGQQITIITGIMLNDTDYQLLYDIPQHFVAASGDNTLENAINHGLLFLMQYKYQYETVREIAKIAERIKDTLGFNEEEIREFHAYFGEAHHLISYSNEKSTKARALLQSIDLIRLSSNMRKVCAYLIENENFLHQLPEILQTDLLNISKPGMKQ
;
A
#
# COMPACT_ATOMS: atom_id res chain seq x y z
N MET A 1 -8.60 -24.16 12.34
CA MET A 1 -9.75 -25.07 12.09
C MET A 1 -9.31 -26.13 11.09
N ALA A 2 -9.77 -27.38 11.21
CA ALA A 2 -9.38 -28.45 10.28
C ALA A 2 -10.18 -28.31 8.98
N HIS A 3 -9.58 -27.71 7.95
CA HIS A 3 -10.17 -27.65 6.61
C HIS A 3 -10.42 -29.08 6.11
N ASP A 4 -11.63 -29.34 5.61
CA ASP A 4 -11.99 -30.65 5.08
C ASP A 4 -11.21 -30.90 3.78
N LYS A 5 -10.06 -31.58 3.90
CA LYS A 5 -9.18 -31.95 2.79
C LYS A 5 -9.92 -32.67 1.67
N THR A 6 -11.05 -33.30 1.97
CA THR A 6 -11.86 -34.02 0.98
C THR A 6 -12.50 -33.09 -0.06
N PHE A 7 -12.85 -31.85 0.30
CA PHE A 7 -13.50 -30.92 -0.61
C PHE A 7 -12.57 -30.51 -1.77
N PHE A 8 -11.40 -29.95 -1.46
CA PHE A 8 -10.49 -29.44 -2.48
C PHE A 8 -9.86 -30.54 -3.33
N SER A 9 -9.64 -31.73 -2.75
CA SER A 9 -9.15 -32.90 -3.49
C SER A 9 -10.12 -33.38 -4.60
N GLN A 10 -11.42 -33.09 -4.46
CA GLN A 10 -12.43 -33.38 -5.51
C GLN A 10 -12.36 -32.38 -6.68
N GLN A 11 -11.58 -31.31 -6.54
CA GLN A 11 -11.47 -30.20 -7.50
C GLN A 11 -10.07 -30.12 -8.14
N ALA A 12 -9.22 -31.14 -8.01
CA ALA A 12 -7.82 -31.16 -8.47
C ALA A 12 -7.61 -30.99 -9.99
N HIS A 13 -8.70 -30.88 -10.77
CA HIS A 13 -8.69 -30.62 -12.22
C HIS A 13 -9.55 -29.41 -12.61
N SER A 14 -10.01 -28.66 -11.61
CA SER A 14 -10.80 -27.45 -11.78
C SER A 14 -9.88 -26.23 -11.80
N SER A 15 -10.36 -25.14 -12.40
CA SER A 15 -9.61 -23.89 -12.42
C SER A 15 -10.31 -22.75 -11.68
N LEU A 16 -9.51 -21.82 -11.18
CA LEU A 16 -9.97 -20.58 -10.59
C LEU A 16 -9.42 -19.42 -11.44
N THR A 17 -10.29 -18.50 -11.83
CA THR A 17 -9.88 -17.34 -12.63
C THR A 17 -9.72 -16.12 -11.73
N LEU A 18 -8.49 -15.63 -11.62
CA LEU A 18 -8.15 -14.39 -10.93
C LEU A 18 -8.15 -13.25 -11.95
N VAL A 19 -8.99 -12.26 -11.72
CA VAL A 19 -9.08 -11.03 -12.51
C VAL A 19 -8.56 -9.89 -11.66
N ASN A 20 -7.63 -9.11 -12.19
CA ASN A 20 -7.09 -7.96 -11.47
C ASN A 20 -7.03 -6.76 -12.41
N TYR A 21 -7.59 -5.64 -11.96
CA TYR A 21 -7.50 -4.36 -12.64
C TYR A 21 -6.38 -3.55 -12.00
N VAL A 22 -5.44 -3.08 -12.81
CA VAL A 22 -4.30 -2.26 -12.37
C VAL A 22 -4.54 -0.83 -12.84
N HIS A 23 -4.77 0.05 -11.87
CA HIS A 23 -5.01 1.46 -12.12
C HIS A 23 -3.71 2.21 -12.44
N HIS A 24 -3.85 3.48 -12.83
CA HIS A 24 -2.78 4.26 -13.47
C HIS A 24 -1.83 4.93 -12.47
N ASP A 25 -2.20 4.91 -11.20
CA ASP A 25 -1.51 5.52 -10.07
C ASP A 25 -0.43 4.61 -9.47
N GLY A 26 -0.44 3.30 -9.72
CA GLY A 26 0.60 2.43 -9.18
C GLY A 26 0.50 0.95 -9.56
N ILE A 27 1.44 0.17 -9.03
CA ILE A 27 1.53 -1.29 -9.18
C ILE A 27 1.03 -2.04 -7.94
N GLY A 28 0.48 -1.34 -6.94
CA GLY A 28 -0.06 -1.95 -5.72
C GLY A 28 -1.22 -2.91 -6.01
N ASP A 29 -2.11 -2.55 -6.94
CA ASP A 29 -3.20 -3.43 -7.40
C ASP A 29 -2.64 -4.75 -7.97
N PHE A 30 -1.57 -4.66 -8.76
CA PHE A 30 -0.91 -5.82 -9.34
C PHE A 30 -0.22 -6.68 -8.27
N ARG A 31 0.32 -6.03 -7.24
CA ARG A 31 0.92 -6.73 -6.11
C ARG A 31 -0.11 -7.53 -5.31
N HIS A 32 -1.36 -7.08 -5.24
CA HIS A 32 -2.44 -7.92 -4.71
C HIS A 32 -2.51 -9.25 -5.45
N LEU A 33 -2.61 -9.23 -6.79
CA LEU A 33 -2.62 -10.47 -7.58
C LEU A 33 -1.40 -11.37 -7.28
N LEU A 34 -0.19 -10.81 -7.23
CA LEU A 34 1.03 -11.56 -6.93
C LEU A 34 0.94 -12.30 -5.59
N ASP A 35 0.46 -11.64 -4.54
CA ASP A 35 0.37 -12.23 -3.22
C ASP A 35 -0.74 -13.30 -3.14
N PHE A 36 -1.86 -13.13 -3.85
CA PHE A 36 -2.85 -14.19 -4.01
C PHE A 36 -2.25 -15.40 -4.71
N VAL A 37 -1.61 -15.23 -5.88
CA VAL A 37 -0.97 -16.32 -6.62
C VAL A 37 0.05 -17.07 -5.76
N SER A 38 0.88 -16.33 -5.00
CA SER A 38 1.82 -16.90 -4.05
C SER A 38 1.10 -17.73 -2.98
N PHE A 39 0.06 -17.18 -2.36
CA PHE A 39 -0.73 -17.87 -1.34
C PHE A 39 -1.34 -19.18 -1.86
N PHE A 40 -1.98 -19.16 -3.04
CA PHE A 40 -2.56 -20.35 -3.66
C PHE A 40 -1.51 -21.42 -3.93
N ASN A 41 -0.37 -21.04 -4.50
CA ASN A 41 0.72 -21.97 -4.84
C ASN A 41 1.40 -22.58 -3.61
N ASN A 42 1.39 -21.88 -2.48
CA ASN A 42 2.03 -22.29 -1.23
C ASN A 42 1.06 -22.95 -0.24
N THR A 43 -0.26 -22.89 -0.47
CA THR A 43 -1.26 -23.47 0.41
C THR A 43 -1.59 -24.91 -0.03
N PRO A 44 -1.26 -25.95 0.76
CA PRO A 44 -1.38 -27.35 0.31
C PRO A 44 -2.77 -27.75 -0.17
N VAL A 45 -3.83 -27.25 0.48
CA VAL A 45 -5.22 -27.56 0.10
C VAL A 45 -5.68 -26.85 -1.17
N LEU A 46 -5.00 -25.78 -1.59
CA LEU A 46 -5.35 -25.01 -2.79
C LEU A 46 -4.44 -25.29 -3.98
N LYS A 47 -3.27 -25.92 -3.75
CA LYS A 47 -2.23 -26.17 -4.75
C LYS A 47 -2.68 -27.05 -5.92
N GLU A 48 -3.73 -27.83 -5.75
CA GLU A 48 -4.30 -28.69 -6.81
C GLU A 48 -5.27 -27.94 -7.73
N ILE A 49 -5.65 -26.70 -7.39
CA ILE A 49 -6.49 -25.85 -8.23
C ILE A 49 -5.61 -25.11 -9.22
N GLU A 50 -5.92 -25.22 -10.51
CA GLU A 50 -5.19 -24.47 -11.52
C GLU A 50 -5.61 -23.00 -11.56
N LEU A 51 -4.65 -22.08 -11.61
CA LEU A 51 -4.92 -20.65 -11.67
C LEU A 51 -4.88 -20.15 -13.12
N ILE A 52 -5.88 -19.35 -13.48
CA ILE A 52 -5.91 -18.51 -14.68
C ILE A 52 -5.80 -17.06 -14.21
N CYS A 53 -4.77 -16.34 -14.64
CA CYS A 53 -4.59 -14.93 -14.30
C CYS A 53 -4.89 -14.04 -15.50
N ILE A 54 -5.80 -13.08 -15.31
CA ILE A 54 -6.18 -12.08 -16.30
C ILE A 54 -5.97 -10.70 -15.69
N VAL A 55 -5.02 -9.96 -16.24
CA VAL A 55 -4.65 -8.62 -15.80
C VAL A 55 -5.18 -7.61 -16.80
N ILE A 56 -5.97 -6.65 -16.30
CA ILE A 56 -6.46 -5.50 -17.05
C ILE A 56 -5.61 -4.30 -16.64
N ASN A 57 -4.80 -3.79 -17.55
CA ASN A 57 -3.82 -2.76 -17.26
C ASN A 57 -4.23 -1.42 -17.88
N SER A 58 -4.46 -0.42 -17.04
CA SER A 58 -4.80 0.94 -17.49
C SER A 58 -3.62 1.71 -18.10
N HIS A 59 -2.38 1.25 -17.88
CA HIS A 59 -1.21 1.83 -18.54
C HIS A 59 -1.17 1.46 -20.03
N LYS A 60 -0.69 2.41 -20.85
CA LYS A 60 -0.46 2.16 -22.27
C LYS A 60 0.64 1.12 -22.51
N PRO A 61 0.56 0.34 -23.60
CA PRO A 61 1.63 -0.55 -24.02
C PRO A 61 2.98 0.18 -24.11
N GLY A 62 4.03 -0.43 -23.55
CA GLY A 62 5.39 0.12 -23.57
C GLY A 62 5.70 1.15 -22.48
N ASN A 63 4.72 1.53 -21.66
CA ASN A 63 5.01 2.25 -20.41
C ASN A 63 5.89 1.35 -19.50
N PRO A 64 6.90 1.89 -18.78
CA PRO A 64 7.75 1.10 -17.89
C PRO A 64 6.99 0.20 -16.90
N GLN A 65 5.89 0.68 -16.31
CA GLN A 65 5.02 -0.11 -15.43
C GLN A 65 4.31 -1.23 -16.20
N SER A 66 3.86 -0.96 -17.43
CA SER A 66 3.29 -2.01 -18.29
C SER A 66 4.31 -3.07 -18.68
N VAL A 67 5.55 -2.69 -18.96
CA VAL A 67 6.63 -3.63 -19.26
C VAL A 67 6.90 -4.51 -18.04
N TYR A 68 7.02 -3.89 -16.86
CA TYR A 68 7.20 -4.58 -15.60
C TYR A 68 6.08 -5.59 -15.30
N ILE A 69 4.81 -5.16 -15.37
CA ILE A 69 3.63 -6.02 -15.15
C ILE A 69 3.67 -7.23 -16.10
N LYS A 70 4.01 -7.01 -17.36
CA LYS A 70 4.12 -8.07 -18.36
C LYS A 70 5.19 -9.09 -17.97
N GLU A 71 6.41 -8.63 -17.65
CA GLU A 71 7.53 -9.49 -17.27
C GLU A 71 7.21 -10.31 -16.01
N GLN A 72 6.59 -9.70 -15.01
CA GLN A 72 6.16 -10.40 -13.80
C GLN A 72 5.05 -11.41 -14.07
N LEU A 73 4.03 -11.04 -14.85
CA LEU A 73 2.95 -11.95 -15.22
C LEU A 73 3.50 -13.17 -15.99
N GLU A 74 4.45 -12.95 -16.89
CA GLU A 74 5.15 -14.00 -17.64
C GLU A 74 5.96 -14.94 -16.73
N SER A 75 6.48 -14.47 -15.60
CA SER A 75 7.24 -15.30 -14.64
C SER A 75 6.37 -16.10 -13.67
N MET A 76 5.08 -15.76 -13.52
CA MET A 76 4.19 -16.44 -12.55
C MET A 76 4.03 -17.93 -12.83
N ASN A 77 3.95 -18.76 -11.79
CA ASN A 77 3.62 -20.17 -11.95
C ASN A 77 2.09 -20.38 -11.93
N VAL A 78 1.45 -20.18 -13.10
CA VAL A 78 -0.01 -20.32 -13.29
C VAL A 78 -0.30 -20.95 -14.66
N ALA A 79 -1.47 -21.57 -14.83
CA ALA A 79 -1.82 -22.31 -16.05
C ALA A 79 -1.98 -21.40 -17.27
N HIS A 80 -2.61 -20.24 -17.07
CA HIS A 80 -2.81 -19.25 -18.12
C HIS A 80 -2.59 -17.83 -17.60
N LYS A 81 -2.07 -16.98 -18.49
CA LYS A 81 -1.66 -15.61 -18.24
C LYS A 81 -2.16 -14.74 -19.37
N ILE A 82 -2.95 -13.71 -19.07
CA ILE A 82 -3.44 -12.76 -20.06
C ILE A 82 -3.20 -11.35 -19.54
N LEU A 83 -2.66 -10.50 -20.40
CA LEU A 83 -2.56 -9.06 -20.19
C LEU A 83 -3.40 -8.36 -21.26
N ILE A 84 -4.41 -7.61 -20.82
CA ILE A 84 -5.22 -6.74 -21.67
C ILE A 84 -4.96 -5.29 -21.23
N HIS A 85 -4.89 -4.39 -22.20
CA HIS A 85 -4.83 -2.96 -21.91
C HIS A 85 -6.25 -2.41 -21.85
N ASP A 86 -6.55 -1.67 -20.78
CA ASP A 86 -7.83 -0.99 -20.67
C ASP A 86 -7.97 0.06 -21.78
N SER A 87 -9.05 -0.06 -22.54
CA SER A 87 -9.34 0.77 -23.69
C SER A 87 -10.82 0.66 -24.02
N ILE A 88 -11.31 1.53 -24.92
CA ILE A 88 -12.69 1.46 -25.43
C ILE A 88 -13.03 0.07 -25.99
N ASN A 89 -12.02 -0.65 -26.51
CA ASN A 89 -12.20 -2.00 -27.09
C ASN A 89 -11.73 -3.12 -26.15
N GLY A 90 -11.32 -2.82 -24.91
CA GLY A 90 -10.66 -3.81 -24.05
C GLY A 90 -11.48 -5.09 -23.81
N HIS A 91 -12.81 -4.98 -23.67
CA HIS A 91 -13.69 -6.16 -23.55
C HIS A 91 -13.67 -7.05 -24.80
N GLU A 92 -13.63 -6.44 -25.99
CA GLU A 92 -13.55 -7.18 -27.25
C GLU A 92 -12.15 -7.76 -27.46
N ASP A 93 -11.11 -7.03 -27.09
CA ASP A 93 -9.73 -7.52 -27.11
C ASP A 93 -9.58 -8.77 -26.22
N LEU A 94 -10.14 -8.74 -25.01
CA LEU A 94 -10.19 -9.92 -24.12
C LEU A 94 -10.97 -11.07 -24.77
N ARG A 95 -12.15 -10.78 -25.35
CA ARG A 95 -12.98 -11.78 -26.02
C ARG A 95 -12.21 -12.48 -27.14
N GLN A 96 -11.50 -11.73 -27.97
CA GLN A 96 -10.68 -12.26 -29.07
C GLN A 96 -9.47 -13.05 -28.56
N GLU A 97 -8.81 -12.58 -27.49
CA GLU A 97 -7.70 -13.28 -26.85
C GLU A 97 -8.13 -14.66 -26.33
N ILE A 98 -9.29 -14.74 -25.70
CA ILE A 98 -9.87 -16.02 -25.25
C ILE A 98 -10.24 -16.87 -26.47
N GLN A 99 -10.91 -16.31 -27.48
CA GLN A 99 -11.33 -17.06 -28.67
C GLN A 99 -10.18 -17.71 -29.44
N LYS A 100 -9.04 -17.03 -29.56
CA LYS A 100 -7.87 -17.60 -30.26
C LYS A 100 -7.12 -18.64 -29.42
N ASN A 101 -7.21 -18.58 -28.09
CA ASN A 101 -6.51 -19.49 -27.18
C ASN A 101 -7.36 -20.73 -26.84
N ARG A 102 -7.20 -21.80 -27.66
CA ARG A 102 -7.95 -23.07 -27.47
C ARG A 102 -7.69 -23.75 -26.12
N PRO A 103 -6.45 -23.85 -25.61
CA PRO A 103 -6.18 -24.37 -24.25
C PRO A 103 -6.94 -23.61 -23.16
N LEU A 104 -6.84 -22.27 -23.16
CA LEU A 104 -7.55 -21.43 -22.19
C LEU A 104 -9.06 -21.64 -22.23
N ARG A 105 -9.66 -21.67 -23.42
CA ARG A 105 -11.11 -21.92 -23.55
C ARG A 105 -11.52 -23.25 -22.95
N LYS A 106 -10.73 -24.31 -23.15
CA LYS A 106 -11.01 -25.60 -22.51
C LYS A 106 -10.94 -25.46 -20.99
N GLN A 107 -9.95 -24.76 -20.48
CA GLN A 107 -9.78 -24.57 -19.04
C GLN A 107 -10.92 -23.76 -18.41
N LEU A 108 -11.37 -22.70 -19.07
CA LEU A 108 -12.52 -21.89 -18.65
C LEU A 108 -13.83 -22.67 -18.56
N GLN A 109 -14.00 -23.74 -19.35
CA GLN A 109 -15.17 -24.64 -19.24
C GLN A 109 -15.19 -25.42 -17.91
N HIS A 110 -14.04 -25.52 -17.24
CA HIS A 110 -13.84 -26.16 -15.95
C HIS A 110 -13.55 -25.15 -14.83
N THR A 111 -13.76 -23.86 -15.08
CA THR A 111 -13.66 -22.83 -14.04
C THR A 111 -14.77 -23.02 -13.00
N ILE A 112 -14.40 -23.08 -11.73
CA ILE A 112 -15.33 -23.22 -10.59
C ILE A 112 -15.68 -21.89 -9.93
N GLY A 113 -14.87 -20.85 -10.16
CA GLY A 113 -15.07 -19.53 -9.58
C GLY A 113 -14.26 -18.45 -10.29
N ILE A 114 -14.74 -17.22 -10.21
CA ILE A 114 -13.99 -16.03 -10.62
C ILE A 114 -13.75 -15.18 -9.37
N ILE A 115 -12.51 -14.75 -9.16
CA ILE A 115 -12.13 -13.80 -8.12
C ILE A 115 -11.71 -12.51 -8.78
N ASP A 116 -12.46 -11.45 -8.53
CA ASP A 116 -12.19 -10.09 -8.98
C ASP A 116 -11.43 -9.37 -7.86
N ILE A 117 -10.14 -9.10 -8.07
CA ILE A 117 -9.21 -8.55 -7.07
C ILE A 117 -9.03 -7.06 -7.34
N ALA A 118 -8.98 -6.28 -6.26
CA ALA A 118 -8.92 -4.82 -6.22
C ALA A 118 -10.26 -4.20 -6.58
N LEU A 119 -10.69 -4.32 -7.84
CA LEU A 119 -11.86 -3.61 -8.38
C LEU A 119 -12.91 -4.55 -8.96
N ASN A 120 -14.18 -4.19 -8.78
CA ASN A 120 -15.29 -4.90 -9.41
C ASN A 120 -15.35 -4.52 -10.90
N THR A 121 -14.85 -5.39 -11.76
CA THR A 121 -14.75 -5.15 -13.20
C THR A 121 -15.89 -5.82 -13.96
N SER A 122 -16.30 -5.22 -15.09
CA SER A 122 -17.21 -5.87 -16.04
C SER A 122 -16.51 -6.90 -16.93
N TYR A 123 -15.18 -7.01 -16.88
CA TYR A 123 -14.40 -7.98 -17.65
C TYR A 123 -14.71 -9.43 -17.26
N LYS A 124 -15.12 -9.69 -16.02
CA LYS A 124 -15.63 -11.01 -15.59
C LYS A 124 -16.82 -11.49 -16.42
N LEU A 125 -17.67 -10.58 -16.92
CA LEU A 125 -18.83 -10.94 -17.73
C LEU A 125 -18.37 -11.55 -19.06
N VAL A 126 -17.31 -11.00 -19.66
CA VAL A 126 -16.69 -11.54 -20.89
C VAL A 126 -16.13 -12.93 -20.61
N ILE A 127 -15.45 -13.14 -19.48
CA ILE A 127 -14.90 -14.44 -19.09
C ILE A 127 -16.02 -15.48 -18.91
N GLN A 128 -17.13 -15.09 -18.28
CA GLN A 128 -18.31 -15.94 -18.07
C GLN A 128 -18.96 -16.41 -19.38
N GLU A 129 -18.85 -15.66 -20.48
CA GLU A 129 -19.33 -16.10 -21.82
C GLU A 129 -18.65 -17.42 -22.26
N PHE A 130 -17.44 -17.69 -21.78
CA PHE A 130 -16.64 -18.87 -22.12
C PHE A 130 -16.66 -19.97 -21.05
N CYS A 131 -17.47 -19.81 -20.01
CA CYS A 131 -17.62 -20.79 -18.93
C CYS A 131 -18.88 -21.66 -19.14
N LYS A 132 -18.84 -22.93 -18.74
CA LYS A 132 -19.95 -23.88 -18.99
C LYS A 132 -21.23 -23.54 -18.21
N ASN A 133 -21.09 -23.12 -16.95
CA ASN A 133 -22.20 -23.00 -16.00
C ASN A 133 -22.32 -21.62 -15.33
N LYS A 134 -21.68 -20.56 -15.87
CA LYS A 134 -21.55 -19.23 -15.22
C LYS A 134 -21.12 -19.36 -13.75
N PRO A 135 -19.82 -19.61 -13.49
CA PRO A 135 -19.33 -19.82 -12.14
C PRO A 135 -19.61 -18.58 -11.26
N PRO A 136 -19.77 -18.79 -9.94
CA PRO A 136 -19.94 -17.68 -8.99
C PRO A 136 -18.74 -16.74 -9.06
N THR A 137 -19.02 -15.46 -8.81
CA THR A 137 -18.01 -14.41 -8.72
C THR A 137 -17.91 -13.86 -7.31
N VAL A 138 -16.73 -13.93 -6.74
CA VAL A 138 -16.35 -13.23 -5.52
C VAL A 138 -15.55 -11.99 -5.90
N THR A 139 -15.95 -10.83 -5.39
CA THR A 139 -15.13 -9.61 -5.48
C THR A 139 -14.43 -9.39 -4.15
N ILE A 140 -13.12 -9.21 -4.20
CA ILE A 140 -12.28 -8.81 -3.07
C ILE A 140 -11.88 -7.36 -3.32
N ALA A 141 -12.63 -6.46 -2.70
CA ALA A 141 -12.44 -5.02 -2.85
C ALA A 141 -11.40 -4.49 -1.88
N GLU A 142 -10.62 -3.52 -2.34
CA GLU A 142 -9.77 -2.71 -1.47
C GLU A 142 -10.57 -1.75 -0.61
N ILE A 143 -9.92 -1.29 0.47
CA ILE A 143 -10.50 -0.50 1.57
C ILE A 143 -11.37 0.68 1.07
N ASP A 144 -11.01 1.28 -0.07
CA ASP A 144 -11.58 2.53 -0.59
C ASP A 144 -12.63 2.37 -1.71
N LEU A 145 -12.74 1.21 -2.35
CA LEU A 145 -13.56 1.13 -3.57
C LEU A 145 -15.06 1.24 -3.28
N TYR A 146 -15.54 0.68 -2.17
CA TYR A 146 -16.96 0.86 -1.82
C TYR A 146 -17.31 2.28 -1.35
N ALA A 147 -16.37 3.01 -0.75
CA ALA A 147 -16.59 4.40 -0.35
C ALA A 147 -16.66 5.33 -1.58
N THR A 148 -15.88 5.06 -2.62
CA THR A 148 -15.92 5.81 -3.89
C THR A 148 -17.13 5.46 -4.76
N TYR A 149 -17.75 4.27 -4.62
CA TYR A 149 -19.02 3.95 -5.29
C TYR A 149 -20.27 4.55 -4.62
N ASP A 150 -20.19 4.94 -3.34
CA ASP A 150 -21.27 5.63 -2.63
C ASP A 150 -21.06 7.15 -2.50
N GLN A 151 -19.93 7.68 -2.95
CA GLN A 151 -19.78 9.11 -3.17
C GLN A 151 -20.25 9.45 -4.60
N PRO A 152 -21.38 10.16 -4.79
CA PRO A 152 -21.67 10.74 -6.09
C PRO A 152 -20.48 11.63 -6.44
N SER A 153 -19.83 11.38 -7.57
CA SER A 153 -18.70 12.20 -8.02
C SER A 153 -19.08 13.67 -7.91
N LEU A 154 -18.45 14.35 -6.95
CA LEU A 154 -18.53 15.79 -6.81
C LEU A 154 -18.08 16.38 -8.15
N ALA A 155 -19.00 17.14 -8.74
CA ALA A 155 -18.82 17.96 -9.94
C ALA A 155 -18.54 17.20 -11.25
N SER A 156 -19.61 16.70 -11.87
CA SER A 156 -20.07 17.06 -13.22
C SER A 156 -20.74 15.85 -13.89
N ASP A 157 -21.99 16.05 -14.28
CA ASP A 157 -22.81 15.14 -15.09
C ASP A 157 -23.70 14.11 -14.33
N PRO A 158 -24.94 14.48 -13.98
CA PRO A 158 -25.95 13.58 -13.41
C PRO A 158 -26.31 12.38 -14.29
N GLU A 159 -26.00 12.42 -15.60
CA GLU A 159 -26.25 11.30 -16.52
C GLU A 159 -25.16 10.23 -16.45
N LYS A 160 -23.99 10.52 -15.85
CA LYS A 160 -22.94 9.54 -15.58
C LYS A 160 -23.11 8.83 -14.23
N ARG A 161 -24.35 8.66 -13.76
CA ARG A 161 -24.63 7.73 -12.66
C ARG A 161 -24.11 6.36 -13.09
N ILE A 162 -23.02 5.92 -12.48
CA ILE A 162 -22.46 4.59 -12.66
C ILE A 162 -23.62 3.61 -12.44
N ASP A 163 -23.97 2.89 -13.50
CA ASP A 163 -25.03 1.91 -13.49
C ASP A 163 -24.64 0.77 -12.54
N LYS A 164 -25.13 0.84 -11.29
CA LYS A 164 -24.84 -0.15 -10.22
C LYS A 164 -25.19 -1.58 -10.64
N SER A 165 -26.04 -1.77 -11.67
CA SER A 165 -26.37 -3.11 -12.19
C SER A 165 -25.21 -3.79 -12.95
N ARG A 166 -24.21 -3.03 -13.40
CA ARG A 166 -23.02 -3.56 -14.10
C ARG A 166 -21.95 -4.14 -13.15
N TYR A 167 -22.19 -4.04 -11.84
CA TYR A 167 -21.25 -4.39 -10.76
C TYR A 167 -21.82 -5.49 -9.86
N GLN A 168 -22.67 -6.37 -10.38
CA GLN A 168 -23.19 -7.52 -9.63
C GLN A 168 -22.09 -8.57 -9.45
N ALA A 169 -21.46 -8.57 -8.28
CA ALA A 169 -20.77 -9.75 -7.76
C ALA A 169 -21.76 -10.53 -6.91
N ASP A 170 -21.67 -11.86 -6.92
CA ASP A 170 -22.52 -12.71 -6.08
C ASP A 170 -22.20 -12.48 -4.59
N HIS A 171 -20.90 -12.28 -4.30
CA HIS A 171 -20.37 -12.02 -2.98
C HIS A 171 -19.28 -10.95 -3.02
N VAL A 172 -19.25 -10.11 -1.99
CA VAL A 172 -18.31 -8.99 -1.88
C VAL A 172 -17.65 -9.04 -0.52
N TYR A 173 -16.32 -9.13 -0.52
CA TYR A 173 -15.47 -9.07 0.65
C TYR A 173 -14.63 -7.82 0.57
N ILE A 174 -14.59 -7.04 1.65
CA ILE A 174 -13.81 -5.81 1.70
C ILE A 174 -12.60 -6.04 2.61
N MET A 175 -11.41 -5.94 2.03
CA MET A 175 -10.17 -5.94 2.80
C MET A 175 -10.12 -4.68 3.67
N GLY A 176 -9.57 -4.78 4.87
CA GLY A 176 -9.52 -3.69 5.84
C GLY A 176 -9.76 -4.13 7.27
N LEU A 177 -9.74 -3.17 8.19
CA LEU A 177 -10.08 -3.36 9.59
C LEU A 177 -11.38 -2.63 9.92
N GLY A 178 -12.15 -3.20 10.85
CA GLY A 178 -13.37 -2.58 11.37
C GLY A 178 -14.65 -3.25 10.91
N THR A 179 -15.77 -2.59 11.15
CA THR A 179 -17.10 -3.20 10.92
C THR A 179 -17.32 -3.47 9.43
N GLY A 180 -17.74 -4.70 9.10
CA GLY A 180 -18.00 -5.12 7.72
C GLY A 180 -16.75 -5.38 6.88
N LYS A 181 -15.56 -5.39 7.49
CA LYS A 181 -14.29 -5.77 6.86
C LYS A 181 -13.86 -7.16 7.31
N VAL A 182 -13.03 -7.80 6.49
CA VAL A 182 -12.71 -9.23 6.60
C VAL A 182 -11.28 -9.44 7.08
N GLY A 183 -10.51 -8.36 7.23
CA GLY A 183 -9.09 -8.40 7.58
C GLY A 183 -8.22 -7.81 6.48
N LEU A 184 -6.93 -7.68 6.79
CA LEU A 184 -5.90 -7.18 5.88
C LEU A 184 -5.18 -8.35 5.24
N LYS A 185 -4.65 -8.15 4.04
CA LYS A 185 -3.85 -9.17 3.36
C LYS A 185 -2.41 -9.13 3.90
N LEU A 186 -2.19 -9.82 5.01
CA LEU A 186 -0.92 -9.82 5.71
C LEU A 186 -0.11 -11.07 5.32
N THR A 187 1.18 -10.87 5.16
CA THR A 187 2.12 -11.98 4.96
C THR A 187 2.83 -12.23 6.29
N GLU A 188 3.42 -13.40 6.50
CA GLU A 188 4.23 -13.67 7.70
C GLU A 188 5.57 -12.90 7.64
N GLY A 189 5.49 -11.58 7.50
CA GLY A 189 6.63 -10.68 7.46
C GLY A 189 7.43 -10.81 8.75
N LEU A 190 8.69 -11.23 8.60
CA LEU A 190 9.66 -11.20 9.68
C LEU A 190 9.85 -9.74 10.08
N PHE A 191 9.50 -9.39 11.32
CA PHE A 191 9.73 -8.07 11.92
C PHE A 191 11.09 -7.48 11.54
N ASN A 192 11.13 -6.16 11.31
CA ASN A 192 12.38 -5.48 10.98
C ASN A 192 13.47 -5.76 12.01
N SER A 193 14.65 -6.10 11.48
CA SER A 193 15.85 -6.31 12.29
C SER A 193 17.02 -5.55 11.67
N PRO A 194 18.02 -5.16 12.47
CA PRO A 194 19.23 -4.54 11.94
C PRO A 194 19.91 -5.37 10.85
N GLN A 195 19.79 -6.71 10.92
CA GLN A 195 20.37 -7.59 9.91
C GLN A 195 19.61 -7.51 8.58
N LYS A 196 18.27 -7.54 8.60
CA LYS A 196 17.44 -7.38 7.40
C LYS A 196 17.66 -6.01 6.76
N ALA A 197 17.78 -4.95 7.55
CA ALA A 197 18.09 -3.62 7.04
C ALA A 197 19.44 -3.59 6.29
N ARG A 198 20.47 -4.28 6.80
CA ARG A 198 21.76 -4.42 6.10
C ARG A 198 21.62 -5.18 4.78
N GLU A 199 20.93 -6.32 4.83
CA GLU A 199 20.70 -7.16 3.65
C GLU A 199 19.93 -6.39 2.57
N ALA A 200 18.90 -5.65 2.95
CA ALA A 200 18.13 -4.82 2.05
C ALA A 200 18.99 -3.74 1.38
N LEU A 201 19.77 -2.98 2.16
CA LEU A 201 20.69 -1.96 1.63
C LEU A 201 21.73 -2.54 0.66
N GLN A 202 22.15 -3.79 0.87
CA GLN A 202 23.05 -4.49 -0.06
C GLN A 202 22.36 -4.95 -1.34
N GLN A 203 21.09 -5.37 -1.25
CA GLN A 203 20.34 -5.97 -2.34
C GLN A 203 19.69 -4.96 -3.29
N ILE A 204 19.44 -3.71 -2.85
CA ILE A 204 18.84 -2.67 -3.72
C ILE A 204 19.57 -2.61 -5.06
N SER A 205 18.88 -2.81 -6.17
CA SER A 205 19.51 -2.80 -7.50
C SER A 205 19.65 -1.39 -8.06
N ASP A 206 18.76 -0.46 -7.67
CA ASP A 206 18.80 0.93 -8.14
C ASP A 206 20.02 1.70 -7.61
N LYS A 207 20.99 1.92 -8.50
CA LYS A 207 22.23 2.64 -8.19
C LYS A 207 22.00 4.07 -7.68
N ARG A 208 20.90 4.73 -8.09
CA ARG A 208 20.61 6.12 -7.68
C ARG A 208 20.23 6.16 -6.20
N ILE A 209 19.35 5.26 -5.77
CA ILE A 209 18.97 5.12 -4.35
C ILE A 209 20.18 4.71 -3.53
N LYS A 210 20.95 3.71 -3.96
CA LYS A 210 22.17 3.29 -3.27
C LYS A 210 23.15 4.45 -3.08
N ASN A 211 23.38 5.25 -4.12
CA ASN A 211 24.25 6.42 -4.03
C ASN A 211 23.74 7.44 -3.00
N LEU A 212 22.46 7.79 -3.04
CA LEU A 212 21.88 8.76 -2.10
C LEU A 212 21.90 8.29 -0.65
N LEU A 213 21.68 7.00 -0.40
CA LEU A 213 21.67 6.45 0.94
C LEU A 213 23.09 6.21 1.49
N LEU A 214 24.01 5.74 0.65
CA LEU A 214 25.29 5.16 1.10
C LEU A 214 26.53 5.85 0.51
N GLY A 215 26.35 6.87 -0.34
CA GLY A 215 27.45 7.63 -0.97
C GLY A 215 28.22 6.85 -2.05
N GLN A 216 27.63 5.78 -2.61
CA GLN A 216 28.29 4.93 -3.60
C GLN A 216 28.28 5.57 -4.99
N ILE A 217 29.45 5.98 -5.48
CA ILE A 217 29.63 6.55 -6.82
C ILE A 217 30.22 5.51 -7.81
N ASP A 218 30.88 4.45 -7.31
CA ASP A 218 31.65 3.48 -8.11
C ASP A 218 31.14 2.02 -7.99
N GLU A 219 31.58 1.12 -8.89
CA GLU A 219 31.25 -0.32 -8.91
C GLU A 219 31.84 -1.13 -7.73
N GLU A 220 32.48 -0.47 -6.76
CA GLU A 220 33.00 -1.14 -5.58
C GLU A 220 31.87 -1.64 -4.65
N PRO A 221 32.02 -2.83 -4.03
CA PRO A 221 31.04 -3.32 -3.09
C PRO A 221 30.95 -2.41 -1.86
N ILE A 222 29.73 -2.04 -1.45
CA ILE A 222 29.51 -1.23 -0.25
C ILE A 222 29.98 -2.00 0.98
N SER A 223 30.84 -1.37 1.79
CA SER A 223 31.32 -1.96 3.02
C SER A 223 30.22 -2.07 4.09
N GLN A 224 30.30 -3.10 4.94
CA GLN A 224 29.40 -3.21 6.09
C GLN A 224 29.54 -2.03 7.07
N GLU A 225 30.72 -1.41 7.14
CA GLU A 225 30.96 -0.23 7.97
C GLU A 225 30.11 0.96 7.48
N THR A 226 30.11 1.23 6.16
CA THR A 226 29.28 2.27 5.54
C THR A 226 27.79 2.09 5.87
N ILE A 227 27.29 0.85 5.77
CA ILE A 227 25.90 0.53 6.08
C ILE A 227 25.59 0.74 7.57
N ASN A 228 26.48 0.31 8.46
CA ASN A 228 26.30 0.50 9.89
C ASN A 228 26.30 1.99 10.27
N VAL A 229 27.21 2.78 9.70
CA VAL A 229 27.26 4.24 9.88
C VAL A 229 25.97 4.89 9.39
N PHE A 230 25.43 4.45 8.25
CA PHE A 230 24.14 4.91 7.75
C PHE A 230 23.00 4.62 8.76
N LEU A 231 22.86 3.36 9.19
CA LEU A 231 21.78 2.95 10.10
C LEU A 231 21.89 3.61 11.49
N GLN A 232 23.11 3.90 11.95
CA GLN A 232 23.33 4.60 13.22
C GLN A 232 22.95 6.08 13.17
N ASN A 233 23.17 6.74 12.03
CA ASN A 233 23.02 8.19 11.91
C ASN A 233 21.72 8.64 11.26
N ASN A 234 20.92 7.73 10.69
CA ASN A 234 19.74 8.10 9.90
C ASN A 234 18.49 7.30 10.31
N TYR A 235 17.36 8.00 10.34
CA TYR A 235 16.03 7.43 10.18
C TYR A 235 15.68 7.41 8.70
N PHE A 236 15.45 6.22 8.16
CA PHE A 236 14.96 6.05 6.80
C PHE A 236 13.46 5.73 6.80
N ILE A 237 12.72 6.42 5.94
CA ILE A 237 11.27 6.35 5.89
C ILE A 237 10.83 6.28 4.42
N PRO A 238 10.50 5.08 3.93
CA PRO A 238 9.84 4.94 2.65
C PRO A 238 8.36 5.31 2.79
N GLY A 239 7.81 5.78 1.68
CA GLY A 239 6.38 5.90 1.55
C GLY A 239 5.96 6.22 0.13
N TYR A 240 4.75 5.84 -0.17
CA TYR A 240 3.98 6.45 -1.23
C TYR A 240 3.20 7.59 -0.58
N LEU A 241 3.51 8.84 -0.93
CA LEU A 241 2.74 9.99 -0.46
C LEU A 241 2.45 10.90 -1.65
N GLN A 242 1.17 11.17 -1.89
CA GLN A 242 0.70 12.07 -2.95
C GLN A 242 0.11 13.38 -2.44
N ASP A 243 0.19 13.67 -1.13
CA ASP A 243 -0.36 14.90 -0.55
C ASP A 243 0.70 15.66 0.24
N ILE A 244 0.79 16.96 -0.02
CA ILE A 244 1.82 17.83 0.56
C ILE A 244 1.61 18.02 2.06
N ASP A 245 0.36 18.14 2.50
CA ASP A 245 0.01 18.35 3.91
C ASP A 245 0.40 17.14 4.75
N THR A 246 0.15 15.93 4.25
CA THR A 246 0.56 14.69 4.90
C THR A 246 2.07 14.59 4.99
N ILE A 247 2.81 14.93 3.91
CA ILE A 247 4.29 14.92 3.92
C ILE A 247 4.81 15.87 5.01
N PHE A 248 4.30 17.10 5.05
CA PHE A 248 4.72 18.07 6.06
C PHE A 248 4.27 17.70 7.46
N GLY A 249 3.07 17.17 7.62
CA GLY A 249 2.57 16.65 8.88
C GLY A 249 3.46 15.53 9.39
N PHE A 250 3.88 14.61 8.52
CA PHE A 250 4.81 13.55 8.87
C PHE A 250 6.17 14.13 9.30
N MET A 251 6.77 15.01 8.50
CA MET A 251 8.01 15.71 8.87
C MET A 251 7.89 16.46 10.20
N SER A 252 6.70 17.01 10.51
CA SER A 252 6.43 17.73 11.75
C SER A 252 6.46 16.82 12.99
N ILE A 253 6.08 15.54 12.85
CA ILE A 253 6.20 14.54 13.93
C ILE A 253 7.66 14.45 14.38
N PHE A 254 8.58 14.37 13.43
CA PHE A 254 10.02 14.35 13.71
C PHE A 254 10.47 15.70 14.24
N ALA A 255 10.07 16.80 13.59
CA ALA A 255 10.44 18.15 14.00
C ALA A 255 10.11 18.47 15.47
N THR A 256 9.09 17.81 16.03
CA THR A 256 8.51 18.17 17.33
C THR A 256 8.69 17.11 18.42
N ASN A 257 8.89 15.83 18.10
CA ASN A 257 9.02 14.79 19.13
C ASN A 257 10.39 14.81 19.83
N HIS A 258 10.40 15.19 21.11
CA HIS A 258 11.65 15.38 21.87
C HIS A 258 12.48 14.11 22.04
N LYS A 259 11.84 12.93 22.15
CA LYS A 259 12.56 11.66 22.33
C LYS A 259 13.26 11.22 21.04
N LEU A 260 12.58 11.33 19.89
CA LEU A 260 13.20 11.09 18.58
C LEU A 260 14.35 12.08 18.29
N ASN A 261 14.15 13.36 18.63
CA ASN A 261 15.17 14.39 18.40
C ASN A 261 16.39 14.23 19.30
N ALA A 262 16.23 13.63 20.49
CA ALA A 262 17.34 13.34 21.39
C ALA A 262 18.36 12.36 20.79
N GLU A 263 17.94 11.50 19.86
CA GLU A 263 18.83 10.56 19.17
C GLU A 263 19.69 11.23 18.09
N ARG A 264 19.40 12.49 17.73
CA ARG A 264 20.17 13.31 16.79
C ARG A 264 20.43 12.68 15.42
N LYS A 265 19.60 11.71 15.00
CA LYS A 265 19.68 11.11 13.67
C LYS A 265 19.11 12.05 12.61
N ASN A 266 19.71 12.06 11.42
CA ASN A 266 19.10 12.68 10.26
C ASN A 266 17.88 11.89 9.80
N LEU A 267 17.05 12.50 8.97
CA LEU A 267 15.81 11.92 8.50
C LEU A 267 15.82 11.86 6.98
N ILE A 268 15.60 10.68 6.41
CA ILE A 268 15.61 10.46 4.97
C ILE A 268 14.25 9.90 4.57
N PHE A 269 13.53 10.68 3.77
CA PHE A 269 12.27 10.32 3.15
C PHE A 269 12.50 9.86 1.73
N TYR A 270 12.10 8.63 1.42
CA TYR A 270 11.88 8.23 0.04
C TYR A 270 10.39 8.38 -0.27
N LEU A 271 10.06 9.27 -1.21
CA LEU A 271 8.70 9.54 -1.65
C LEU A 271 8.53 9.06 -3.09
N ASN A 272 7.72 8.03 -3.27
CA ASN A 272 7.25 7.66 -4.60
C ASN A 272 6.10 8.60 -5.00
N ASN A 273 6.46 9.81 -5.42
CA ASN A 273 5.52 10.90 -5.69
C ASN A 273 5.32 11.09 -7.20
N TYR A 274 4.27 10.46 -7.74
CA TYR A 274 3.89 10.59 -9.14
C TYR A 274 3.35 11.99 -9.51
N GLN A 275 2.73 12.68 -8.53
CA GLN A 275 2.10 13.99 -8.74
C GLN A 275 3.13 15.11 -8.93
N ASN A 276 4.40 14.84 -8.63
CA ASN A 276 5.50 15.82 -8.69
C ASN A 276 5.24 17.06 -7.83
N LEU A 277 4.81 16.85 -6.58
CA LEU A 277 4.44 17.93 -5.64
C LEU A 277 5.56 18.96 -5.42
N PHE A 278 6.83 18.58 -5.64
CA PHE A 278 8.00 19.44 -5.46
C PHE A 278 8.42 20.17 -6.75
N LYS A 279 7.53 20.30 -7.75
CA LYS A 279 7.81 21.07 -8.97
C LYS A 279 7.74 22.58 -8.72
N LYS A 280 8.48 23.33 -9.55
CA LYS A 280 8.33 24.79 -9.65
C LYS A 280 6.90 25.14 -10.07
N ASN A 281 6.28 26.09 -9.39
CA ASN A 281 4.88 26.53 -9.57
C ASN A 281 3.81 25.59 -8.98
N TYR A 282 3.98 25.17 -7.72
CA TYR A 282 2.95 24.47 -6.95
C TYR A 282 1.71 25.37 -6.74
N TYR A 283 0.52 24.82 -6.89
CA TYR A 283 -0.74 25.51 -6.59
C TYR A 283 -1.39 24.86 -5.39
N ASP A 284 -1.59 25.65 -4.35
CA ASP A 284 -2.35 25.26 -3.17
C ASP A 284 -3.83 25.59 -3.41
N GLU A 285 -4.64 24.55 -3.56
CA GLU A 285 -6.07 24.67 -3.83
C GLU A 285 -6.84 25.26 -2.64
N ASP A 286 -6.39 25.00 -1.40
CA ASP A 286 -7.06 25.45 -0.18
C ASP A 286 -6.87 26.97 0.03
N THR A 287 -5.67 27.48 -0.25
CA THR A 287 -5.37 28.91 -0.10
C THR A 287 -5.50 29.72 -1.39
N GLY A 288 -5.63 29.03 -2.53
CA GLY A 288 -5.64 29.63 -3.87
C GLY A 288 -4.30 30.26 -4.27
N ARG A 289 -3.21 29.93 -3.58
CA ARG A 289 -1.88 30.54 -3.80
C ARG A 289 -1.04 29.70 -4.74
N ARG A 290 -0.16 30.38 -5.48
CA ARG A 290 0.86 29.75 -6.32
C ARG A 290 2.23 30.03 -5.74
N TYR A 291 3.01 28.98 -5.58
CA TYR A 291 4.36 29.00 -5.04
C TYR A 291 5.33 28.68 -6.16
N SER A 292 6.24 29.60 -6.45
CA SER A 292 7.17 29.45 -7.57
C SER A 292 8.17 28.33 -7.31
N GLN A 293 8.50 28.09 -6.04
CA GLN A 293 9.41 27.07 -5.54
C GLN A 293 8.84 26.46 -4.25
N PHE A 294 9.32 25.27 -3.87
CA PHE A 294 8.91 24.62 -2.64
C PHE A 294 9.32 25.42 -1.39
N THR A 295 10.47 26.11 -1.47
CA THR A 295 10.91 27.08 -0.45
C THR A 295 9.85 28.13 -0.11
N ASP A 296 9.16 28.69 -1.11
CA ASP A 296 8.14 29.73 -0.90
C ASP A 296 7.00 29.23 0.00
N LEU A 297 6.64 27.95 -0.12
CA LEU A 297 5.58 27.31 0.67
C LEU A 297 5.98 27.21 2.15
N LEU A 298 7.23 26.77 2.42
CA LEU A 298 7.75 26.60 3.78
C LEU A 298 7.82 27.92 4.55
N PHE A 299 8.10 29.02 3.87
CA PHE A 299 8.20 30.35 4.48
C PHE A 299 6.89 31.14 4.47
N ASP A 300 5.82 30.60 3.89
CA ASP A 300 4.52 31.24 3.94
C ASP A 300 3.90 31.09 5.33
N LYS A 301 3.71 32.20 6.04
CA LYS A 301 3.02 32.24 7.34
C LYS A 301 1.58 31.71 7.31
N HIS A 302 0.97 31.64 6.12
CA HIS A 302 -0.35 31.06 5.91
C HIS A 302 -0.32 29.55 5.69
N PHE A 303 0.87 28.98 5.43
CA PHE A 303 1.04 27.55 5.35
C PHE A 303 0.90 26.93 6.75
N PRO A 304 0.06 25.89 6.95
CA PRO A 304 -0.31 25.42 8.28
C PRO A 304 0.89 25.01 9.15
N TRP A 305 1.95 24.49 8.53
CA TRP A 305 3.11 23.93 9.21
C TRP A 305 4.27 24.92 9.44
N HIS A 306 4.17 26.15 8.94
CA HIS A 306 5.25 27.15 9.00
C HIS A 306 5.85 27.31 10.40
N ASN A 307 5.01 27.56 11.41
CA ASN A 307 5.44 27.76 12.80
C ASN A 307 6.04 26.50 13.45
N VAL A 308 5.73 25.32 12.92
CA VAL A 308 6.28 24.06 13.43
C VAL A 308 7.75 23.96 13.02
N PHE A 309 8.04 24.15 11.74
CA PHE A 309 9.40 24.08 11.21
C PHE A 309 10.29 25.23 11.69
N ALA A 310 9.77 26.46 11.73
CA ALA A 310 10.52 27.62 12.21
C ALA A 310 11.03 27.47 13.67
N ASN A 311 10.31 26.69 14.49
CA ASN A 311 10.65 26.46 15.90
C ASN A 311 11.04 24.99 16.16
N SER A 312 11.60 24.32 15.17
CA SER A 312 12.02 22.92 15.26
C SER A 312 13.54 22.79 15.43
N GLY A 313 14.00 21.60 15.84
CA GLY A 313 15.42 21.24 15.87
C GLY A 313 15.99 20.87 14.49
N ILE A 314 15.37 21.31 13.39
CA ILE A 314 15.77 20.98 12.03
C ILE A 314 16.71 22.07 11.50
N ARG A 315 17.89 21.66 11.04
CA ARG A 315 18.89 22.54 10.41
C ARG A 315 18.54 22.85 8.97
N SER A 316 18.34 21.82 8.15
CA SER A 316 18.07 21.97 6.73
C SER A 316 17.15 20.88 6.19
N ILE A 317 16.47 21.21 5.09
CA ILE A 317 15.70 20.29 4.27
C ILE A 317 16.34 20.25 2.89
N THR A 318 16.80 19.08 2.45
CA THR A 318 17.38 18.86 1.11
C THR A 318 16.43 18.01 0.29
N ILE A 319 16.14 18.40 -0.95
CA ILE A 319 15.24 17.69 -1.86
C ILE A 319 16.01 17.26 -3.09
N TYR A 320 16.12 15.96 -3.29
CA TYR A 320 16.64 15.34 -4.50
C TYR A 320 15.47 14.86 -5.37
N ASN A 321 15.23 15.56 -6.47
CA ASN A 321 14.16 15.23 -7.40
C ASN A 321 14.71 14.70 -8.73
N TYR A 322 14.41 13.44 -9.03
CA TYR A 322 14.80 12.75 -10.26
C TYR A 322 13.71 12.76 -11.34
N SER A 323 12.61 13.49 -11.12
CA SER A 323 11.55 13.66 -12.11
C SER A 323 12.07 14.51 -13.28
N GLY A 324 12.23 13.91 -14.46
CA GLY A 324 12.61 14.62 -15.69
C GLY A 324 13.94 14.16 -16.30
N GLN A 325 14.43 14.90 -17.30
CA GLN A 325 15.65 14.54 -18.03
C GLN A 325 16.94 14.77 -17.23
N LYS A 326 16.91 15.65 -16.22
CA LYS A 326 18.05 15.96 -15.35
C LYS A 326 17.59 15.99 -13.90
N PRO A 327 18.26 15.28 -12.98
CA PRO A 327 18.00 15.39 -11.54
C PRO A 327 18.23 16.82 -11.06
N THR A 328 17.45 17.25 -10.06
CA THR A 328 17.61 18.54 -9.40
C THR A 328 17.79 18.36 -7.90
N GLU A 329 18.58 19.24 -7.31
CA GLU A 329 18.82 19.33 -5.87
C GLU A 329 18.43 20.74 -5.40
N GLU A 330 17.68 20.81 -4.31
CA GLU A 330 17.31 22.06 -3.64
C GLU A 330 17.56 21.90 -2.13
N GLU A 331 18.39 22.76 -1.54
CA GLU A 331 18.63 22.79 -0.10
C GLU A 331 18.04 24.06 0.52
N ILE A 332 17.36 23.86 1.65
CA ILE A 332 16.69 24.89 2.42
C ILE A 332 17.27 24.89 3.83
N THR A 333 18.03 25.92 4.16
CA THR A 333 18.56 26.11 5.51
C THR A 333 17.55 26.83 6.38
N LEU A 334 17.14 26.20 7.48
CA LEU A 334 16.18 26.72 8.45
C LEU A 334 16.89 27.25 9.71
N ASN A 335 17.89 26.52 10.20
CA ASN A 335 18.66 26.84 11.41
C ASN A 335 20.15 26.58 11.19
N LEU A 336 21.02 27.13 12.05
CA LEU A 336 22.47 26.93 11.99
C LEU A 336 22.89 25.52 12.44
N GLU A 337 22.16 24.94 13.39
CA GLU A 337 22.41 23.62 13.96
C GLU A 337 21.11 22.82 14.02
N GLY A 338 21.23 21.50 14.09
CA GLY A 338 20.08 20.59 14.14
C GLY A 338 20.20 19.43 13.17
N GLN A 339 19.12 18.65 13.07
CA GLN A 339 19.02 17.49 12.18
C GLN A 339 18.77 17.93 10.74
N GLN A 340 19.26 17.14 9.78
CA GLN A 340 18.93 17.32 8.37
C GLN A 340 17.76 16.42 7.98
N ILE A 341 16.82 16.95 7.20
CA ILE A 341 15.82 16.17 6.48
C ILE A 341 16.23 16.09 5.01
N THR A 342 16.29 14.88 4.47
CA THR A 342 16.52 14.63 3.05
C THR A 342 15.27 14.02 2.45
N ILE A 343 14.77 14.56 1.35
CA ILE A 343 13.63 14.06 0.60
C ILE A 343 14.14 13.58 -0.76
N ILE A 344 13.93 12.30 -1.05
CA ILE A 344 14.27 11.64 -2.31
C ILE A 344 12.98 11.38 -3.06
N THR A 345 12.84 11.91 -4.27
CA THR A 345 11.61 11.80 -5.07
C THR A 345 11.92 11.67 -6.57
N GLY A 346 10.91 11.26 -7.35
CA GLY A 346 11.01 11.17 -8.81
C GLY A 346 11.80 9.95 -9.32
N ILE A 347 12.05 8.97 -8.45
CA ILE A 347 12.64 7.68 -8.82
C ILE A 347 11.54 6.63 -8.82
N MET A 348 11.21 6.09 -9.99
CA MET A 348 10.32 4.94 -10.13
C MET A 348 11.12 3.66 -9.87
N LEU A 349 10.88 3.01 -8.73
CA LEU A 349 11.51 1.74 -8.38
C LEU A 349 10.72 0.55 -8.95
N ASN A 350 11.43 -0.56 -9.17
CA ASN A 350 10.78 -1.85 -9.37
C ASN A 350 10.23 -2.38 -8.03
N ASP A 351 9.32 -3.37 -8.06
CA ASP A 351 8.72 -3.88 -6.81
C ASP A 351 9.77 -4.43 -5.84
N THR A 352 10.77 -5.16 -6.34
CA THR A 352 11.78 -5.77 -5.48
C THR A 352 12.49 -4.71 -4.64
N ASP A 353 13.01 -3.66 -5.29
CA ASP A 353 13.68 -2.56 -4.60
C ASP A 353 12.70 -1.81 -3.69
N TYR A 354 11.47 -1.55 -4.14
CA TYR A 354 10.46 -0.87 -3.33
C TYR A 354 10.09 -1.66 -2.07
N GLN A 355 9.99 -2.99 -2.15
CA GLN A 355 9.73 -3.86 -1.01
C GLN A 355 10.94 -3.90 -0.06
N LEU A 356 12.16 -4.00 -0.58
CA LEU A 356 13.38 -3.94 0.24
C LEU A 356 13.46 -2.65 1.04
N LEU A 357 12.90 -1.53 0.54
CA LEU A 357 12.87 -0.30 1.31
C LEU A 357 12.11 -0.41 2.64
N TYR A 358 11.15 -1.34 2.79
CA TYR A 358 10.41 -1.54 4.05
C TYR A 358 11.16 -2.38 5.09
N ASP A 359 12.26 -3.06 4.72
CA ASP A 359 13.15 -3.76 5.65
C ASP A 359 14.14 -2.81 6.36
N ILE A 360 14.32 -1.59 5.86
CA ILE A 360 15.31 -0.60 6.34
C ILE A 360 14.83 0.22 7.55
N PRO A 361 13.57 0.69 7.63
CA PRO A 361 13.09 1.55 8.70
C PRO A 361 13.19 0.91 10.07
N GLN A 362 13.50 1.72 11.07
CA GLN A 362 13.64 1.26 12.45
C GLN A 362 12.30 1.25 13.20
N HIS A 363 11.47 2.26 12.90
CA HIS A 363 10.29 2.58 13.70
C HIS A 363 9.07 2.99 12.90
N PHE A 364 9.24 3.79 11.83
CA PHE A 364 8.15 4.51 11.17
C PHE A 364 8.18 4.37 9.66
N VAL A 365 7.00 4.35 9.05
CA VAL A 365 6.80 4.45 7.59
C VAL A 365 5.65 5.39 7.27
N ALA A 366 5.64 5.92 6.05
CA ALA A 366 4.47 6.58 5.51
C ALA A 366 3.67 5.58 4.66
N ALA A 367 2.35 5.58 4.85
CA ALA A 367 1.46 4.66 4.16
C ALA A 367 0.28 5.43 3.52
N SER A 368 -0.24 4.89 2.44
CA SER A 368 -1.23 5.52 1.58
C SER A 368 -2.32 4.55 1.13
N GLY A 369 -2.29 3.28 1.51
CA GLY A 369 -3.03 2.23 0.80
C GLY A 369 -2.15 1.57 -0.26
N ASP A 370 -2.71 0.69 -1.08
CA ASP A 370 -1.99 -0.01 -2.17
C ASP A 370 -0.83 -0.91 -1.68
N ASN A 371 -1.05 -1.72 -0.64
CA ASN A 371 -0.08 -2.55 0.10
C ASN A 371 0.85 -1.84 1.08
N THR A 372 0.91 -0.51 1.10
CA THR A 372 1.84 0.18 2.01
C THR A 372 1.44 0.02 3.48
N LEU A 373 0.14 -0.13 3.76
CA LEU A 373 -0.39 -0.46 5.09
C LEU A 373 -0.05 -1.89 5.50
N GLU A 374 -0.31 -2.85 4.60
CA GLU A 374 0.05 -4.27 4.77
C GLU A 374 1.55 -4.41 5.01
N ASN A 375 2.38 -3.69 4.25
CA ASN A 375 3.81 -3.66 4.43
C ASN A 375 4.22 -3.06 5.76
N ALA A 376 3.61 -1.95 6.19
CA ALA A 376 3.89 -1.38 7.51
C ALA A 376 3.61 -2.41 8.63
N ILE A 377 2.49 -3.11 8.54
CA ILE A 377 2.08 -4.11 9.54
C ILE A 377 2.99 -5.35 9.48
N ASN A 378 3.27 -5.88 8.28
CA ASN A 378 4.15 -7.04 8.07
C ASN A 378 5.57 -6.81 8.61
N HIS A 379 6.03 -5.56 8.68
CA HIS A 379 7.35 -5.21 9.21
C HIS A 379 7.31 -4.72 10.67
N GLY A 380 6.12 -4.65 11.28
CA GLY A 380 5.93 -4.20 12.67
C GLY A 380 6.22 -2.71 12.88
N LEU A 381 5.93 -1.89 11.88
CA LEU A 381 6.25 -0.47 11.86
C LEU A 381 5.05 0.37 12.28
N LEU A 382 5.31 1.47 12.99
CA LEU A 382 4.32 2.51 13.18
C LEU A 382 4.15 3.26 11.85
N PHE A 383 2.95 3.71 11.53
CA PHE A 383 2.69 4.38 10.26
C PHE A 383 1.78 5.58 10.40
N LEU A 384 1.92 6.50 9.44
CA LEU A 384 0.96 7.58 9.20
C LEU A 384 0.25 7.33 7.87
N MET A 385 -1.08 7.38 7.86
CA MET A 385 -1.88 7.24 6.65
C MET A 385 -2.17 8.58 5.96
N GLN A 386 -2.02 8.60 4.63
CA GLN A 386 -2.27 9.77 3.78
C GLN A 386 -3.75 10.07 3.52
N TYR A 387 -4.59 9.05 3.33
CA TYR A 387 -5.93 9.26 2.75
C TYR A 387 -7.05 9.43 3.75
N LYS A 388 -7.96 10.35 3.39
CA LYS A 388 -9.13 10.73 4.18
C LYS A 388 -10.13 9.57 4.39
N TYR A 389 -10.20 8.63 3.46
CA TYR A 389 -11.19 7.55 3.48
C TYR A 389 -10.78 6.34 4.33
N GLN A 390 -9.52 6.29 4.78
CA GLN A 390 -8.98 5.18 5.55
C GLN A 390 -8.87 5.49 7.05
N TYR A 391 -9.36 6.65 7.51
CA TYR A 391 -9.32 7.04 8.91
C TYR A 391 -9.95 6.02 9.86
N GLU A 392 -11.01 5.34 9.41
CA GLU A 392 -11.67 4.31 10.22
C GLU A 392 -10.74 3.11 10.45
N THR A 393 -10.03 2.66 9.42
CA THR A 393 -9.00 1.60 9.53
C THR A 393 -7.91 2.01 10.52
N VAL A 394 -7.44 3.26 10.44
CA VAL A 394 -6.43 3.81 11.37
C VAL A 394 -6.94 3.80 12.82
N ARG A 395 -8.15 4.33 13.05
CA ARG A 395 -8.77 4.33 14.39
C ARG A 395 -9.01 2.95 14.94
N GLU A 396 -9.32 1.99 14.07
CA GLU A 396 -9.58 0.62 14.49
C GLU A 396 -8.34 -0.02 15.12
N ILE A 397 -7.13 0.36 14.73
CA ILE A 397 -5.88 -0.11 15.35
C ILE A 397 -5.85 0.24 16.84
N ALA A 398 -6.24 1.46 17.20
CA ALA A 398 -6.32 1.87 18.61
C ALA A 398 -7.37 1.06 19.38
N LYS A 399 -8.52 0.79 18.76
CA LYS A 399 -9.56 -0.06 19.37
C LYS A 399 -9.13 -1.52 19.49
N ILE A 400 -8.37 -2.03 18.53
CA ILE A 400 -7.79 -3.38 18.60
C ILE A 400 -6.78 -3.44 19.74
N ALA A 401 -5.86 -2.47 19.84
CA ALA A 401 -4.91 -2.37 20.96
C ALA A 401 -5.62 -2.36 22.32
N GLU A 402 -6.72 -1.61 22.45
CA GLU A 402 -7.55 -1.58 23.65
C GLU A 402 -8.23 -2.94 23.94
N ARG A 403 -8.78 -3.58 22.91
CA ARG A 403 -9.45 -4.90 23.03
C ARG A 403 -8.48 -5.99 23.48
N ILE A 404 -7.24 -5.93 23.04
CA ILE A 404 -6.21 -6.94 23.33
C ILE A 404 -5.27 -6.51 24.47
N LYS A 405 -5.60 -5.44 25.20
CA LYS A 405 -4.72 -4.86 26.22
C LYS A 405 -4.28 -5.86 27.27
N ASP A 406 -5.21 -6.67 27.79
CA ASP A 406 -4.93 -7.65 28.84
C ASP A 406 -4.10 -8.82 28.29
N THR A 407 -4.38 -9.24 27.05
CA THR A 407 -3.63 -10.30 26.35
C THR A 407 -2.18 -9.91 26.10
N LEU A 408 -1.92 -8.65 25.75
CA LEU A 408 -0.58 -8.15 25.42
C LEU A 408 0.13 -7.44 26.58
N GLY A 409 -0.53 -7.35 27.75
CA GLY A 409 -0.01 -6.71 28.95
C GLY A 409 0.16 -5.20 28.84
N PHE A 410 -0.69 -4.52 28.06
CA PHE A 410 -0.67 -3.07 27.95
C PHE A 410 -1.30 -2.41 29.17
N ASN A 411 -0.70 -1.32 29.64
CA ASN A 411 -1.27 -0.46 30.66
C ASN A 411 -2.12 0.68 30.05
N GLU A 412 -2.87 1.38 30.91
CA GLU A 412 -3.76 2.47 30.50
C GLU A 412 -3.04 3.64 29.83
N GLU A 413 -1.78 3.91 30.17
CA GLU A 413 -0.99 4.95 29.50
C GLU A 413 -0.65 4.56 28.06
N GLU A 414 -0.25 3.31 27.84
CA GLU A 414 0.06 2.80 26.50
C GLU A 414 -1.17 2.79 25.60
N ILE A 415 -2.34 2.39 26.12
CA ILE A 415 -3.60 2.46 25.37
C ILE A 415 -3.98 3.92 25.04
N ARG A 416 -3.80 4.85 25.97
CA ARG A 416 -3.99 6.28 25.69
C ARG A 416 -3.06 6.79 24.58
N GLU A 417 -1.81 6.33 24.52
CA GLU A 417 -0.89 6.69 23.44
C GLU A 417 -1.35 6.16 22.07
N PHE A 418 -1.88 4.93 22.01
CA PHE A 418 -2.47 4.41 20.77
C PHE A 418 -3.64 5.28 20.28
N HIS A 419 -4.56 5.64 21.17
CA HIS A 419 -5.69 6.51 20.83
C HIS A 419 -5.25 7.93 20.47
N ALA A 420 -4.26 8.47 21.17
CA ALA A 420 -3.68 9.78 20.86
C ALA A 420 -3.04 9.79 19.47
N TYR A 421 -2.27 8.76 19.12
CA TYR A 421 -1.56 8.69 17.86
C TYR A 421 -2.48 8.33 16.67
N PHE A 422 -3.15 7.18 16.73
CA PHE A 422 -4.00 6.67 15.64
C PHE A 422 -5.40 7.32 15.59
N GLY A 423 -5.81 7.98 16.67
CA GLY A 423 -7.03 8.78 16.69
C GLY A 423 -6.74 10.26 16.42
N GLU A 424 -6.37 10.98 17.46
CA GLU A 424 -6.32 12.45 17.45
C GLU A 424 -5.21 13.02 16.57
N ALA A 425 -3.97 12.51 16.66
CA ALA A 425 -2.84 13.05 15.91
C ALA A 425 -3.00 12.85 14.41
N HIS A 426 -3.37 11.63 13.99
CA HIS A 426 -3.74 11.34 12.60
C HIS A 426 -4.86 12.25 12.09
N HIS A 427 -5.88 12.50 12.91
CA HIS A 427 -6.96 13.41 12.54
C HIS A 427 -6.45 14.84 12.34
N LEU A 428 -5.66 15.35 13.27
CA LEU A 428 -5.17 16.72 13.21
C LEU A 428 -4.21 16.95 12.05
N ILE A 429 -3.37 15.95 11.73
CA ILE A 429 -2.42 16.02 10.62
C ILE A 429 -3.15 15.99 9.27
N SER A 430 -4.07 15.05 9.06
CA SER A 430 -4.62 14.80 7.73
C SER A 430 -6.01 15.41 7.49
N TYR A 431 -6.69 15.96 8.52
CA TYR A 431 -8.13 16.32 8.43
C TYR A 431 -8.54 17.66 9.06
N SER A 432 -7.78 18.23 10.00
CA SER A 432 -8.21 19.43 10.73
C SER A 432 -7.79 20.71 10.00
N ASN A 433 -8.46 21.85 10.24
CA ASN A 433 -7.97 23.19 9.86
C ASN A 433 -7.15 23.85 10.99
N GLU A 434 -7.15 23.26 12.19
CA GLU A 434 -6.37 23.70 13.37
C GLU A 434 -5.00 22.99 13.43
N LYS A 435 -4.41 22.70 12.25
CA LYS A 435 -3.42 21.62 12.01
C LYS A 435 -2.20 21.65 12.92
N SER A 436 -1.58 22.79 13.20
CA SER A 436 -0.19 22.77 13.68
C SER A 436 0.01 22.80 15.18
N THR A 437 -0.70 23.66 15.93
CA THR A 437 -0.33 23.89 17.35
C THR A 437 -0.85 22.79 18.26
N LYS A 438 -2.10 22.35 18.08
CA LYS A 438 -2.69 21.24 18.84
C LYS A 438 -2.04 19.91 18.47
N ALA A 439 -1.83 19.66 17.17
CA ALA A 439 -1.11 18.45 16.74
C ALA A 439 0.30 18.42 17.30
N ARG A 440 1.04 19.54 17.24
CA ARG A 440 2.38 19.63 17.83
C ARG A 440 2.39 19.29 19.32
N ALA A 441 1.51 19.89 20.12
CA ALA A 441 1.45 19.63 21.55
C ALA A 441 1.14 18.14 21.85
N LEU A 442 0.22 17.55 21.07
CA LEU A 442 -0.13 16.14 21.18
C LEU A 442 1.06 15.23 20.78
N LEU A 443 1.69 15.49 19.63
CA LEU A 443 2.85 14.74 19.13
C LEU A 443 4.07 14.83 20.05
N GLN A 444 4.23 15.96 20.76
CA GLN A 444 5.24 16.13 21.80
C GLN A 444 4.96 15.27 23.04
N SER A 445 3.69 14.97 23.32
CA SER A 445 3.29 14.19 24.49
C SER A 445 3.39 12.67 24.28
N ILE A 446 3.49 12.20 23.04
CA ILE A 446 3.52 10.77 22.71
C ILE A 446 4.97 10.28 22.71
N ASP A 447 5.26 9.18 23.43
CA ASP A 447 6.53 8.47 23.28
C ASP A 447 6.48 7.56 22.05
N LEU A 448 6.92 8.09 20.90
CA LEU A 448 6.88 7.37 19.64
C LEU A 448 7.81 6.14 19.60
N ILE A 449 8.88 6.11 20.39
CA ILE A 449 9.77 4.94 20.48
C ILE A 449 9.08 3.82 21.25
N ARG A 450 8.47 4.13 22.40
CA ARG A 450 7.66 3.16 23.16
C ARG A 450 6.47 2.68 22.33
N LEU A 451 5.74 3.60 21.70
CA LEU A 451 4.59 3.27 20.86
C LEU A 451 4.99 2.37 19.68
N SER A 452 6.11 2.64 19.02
CA SER A 452 6.66 1.77 17.96
C SER A 452 6.96 0.35 18.48
N SER A 453 7.54 0.23 19.67
CA SER A 453 7.77 -1.09 20.29
C SER A 453 6.45 -1.83 20.59
N ASN A 454 5.42 -1.13 21.08
CA ASN A 454 4.12 -1.72 21.35
C ASN A 454 3.34 -2.06 20.08
N MET A 455 3.51 -1.26 19.02
CA MET A 455 2.92 -1.52 17.71
C MET A 455 3.34 -2.88 17.16
N ARG A 456 4.59 -3.32 17.38
CA ARG A 456 5.05 -4.66 16.97
C ARG A 456 4.19 -5.78 17.55
N LYS A 457 3.75 -5.66 18.80
CA LYS A 457 2.86 -6.65 19.42
C LYS A 457 1.46 -6.63 18.80
N VAL A 458 0.95 -5.44 18.48
CA VAL A 458 -0.32 -5.28 17.77
C VAL A 458 -0.23 -5.88 16.35
N CYS A 459 0.86 -5.63 15.62
CA CYS A 459 1.10 -6.23 14.31
C CYS A 459 1.14 -7.75 14.37
N ALA A 460 1.83 -8.33 15.37
CA ALA A 460 1.83 -9.78 15.58
C ALA A 460 0.40 -10.34 15.72
N TYR A 461 -0.42 -9.67 16.55
CA TYR A 461 -1.82 -10.04 16.72
C TYR A 461 -2.61 -9.94 15.41
N LEU A 462 -2.43 -8.85 14.64
CA LEU A 462 -3.11 -8.64 13.36
C LEU A 462 -2.77 -9.72 12.35
N ILE A 463 -1.49 -10.11 12.24
CA ILE A 463 -1.03 -11.17 11.32
C ILE A 463 -1.67 -12.52 11.67
N GLU A 464 -1.82 -12.82 12.96
CA GLU A 464 -2.40 -14.08 13.40
C GLU A 464 -3.93 -14.10 13.27
N ASN A 465 -4.62 -13.01 13.64
CA ASN A 465 -6.06 -13.01 13.90
C ASN A 465 -6.88 -12.20 12.87
N GLU A 466 -6.27 -11.22 12.20
CA GLU A 466 -6.95 -10.28 11.29
C GLU A 466 -6.40 -10.40 9.86
N ASN A 467 -5.78 -11.54 9.52
CA ASN A 467 -5.23 -11.81 8.20
C ASN A 467 -6.29 -12.42 7.28
N PHE A 468 -6.65 -11.68 6.25
CA PHE A 468 -7.59 -12.09 5.21
C PHE A 468 -7.18 -13.40 4.53
N LEU A 469 -5.88 -13.62 4.31
CA LEU A 469 -5.39 -14.83 3.63
C LEU A 469 -5.71 -16.10 4.43
N HIS A 470 -5.78 -16.03 5.76
CA HIS A 470 -6.18 -17.17 6.59
C HIS A 470 -7.66 -17.54 6.43
N GLN A 471 -8.51 -16.57 6.10
CA GLN A 471 -9.94 -16.77 5.89
C GLN A 471 -10.29 -17.17 4.46
N LEU A 472 -9.40 -16.89 3.50
CA LEU A 472 -9.63 -17.14 2.09
C LEU A 472 -10.08 -18.59 1.79
N PRO A 473 -9.45 -19.66 2.31
CA PRO A 473 -9.92 -21.03 2.03
C PRO A 473 -11.39 -21.28 2.43
N GLU A 474 -11.84 -20.70 3.54
CA GLU A 474 -13.23 -20.83 4.01
C GLU A 474 -14.20 -20.04 3.13
N ILE A 475 -13.82 -18.83 2.71
CA ILE A 475 -14.57 -18.03 1.73
C ILE A 475 -14.73 -18.81 0.42
N LEU A 476 -13.64 -19.37 -0.10
CA LEU A 476 -13.68 -20.16 -1.34
C LEU A 476 -14.59 -21.38 -1.19
N GLN A 477 -14.47 -22.12 -0.08
CA GLN A 477 -15.30 -23.29 0.20
C GLN A 477 -16.79 -22.94 0.28
N THR A 478 -17.12 -21.85 0.98
CA THR A 478 -18.51 -21.46 1.24
C THR A 478 -19.18 -20.90 0.00
N ASP A 479 -18.52 -19.98 -0.70
CA ASP A 479 -19.16 -19.17 -1.74
C ASP A 479 -18.87 -19.65 -3.15
N LEU A 480 -17.62 -20.00 -3.47
CA LEU A 480 -17.29 -20.39 -4.86
C LEU A 480 -17.62 -21.85 -5.15
N LEU A 481 -17.58 -22.67 -4.11
CA LEU A 481 -17.42 -24.11 -4.25
C LEU A 481 -18.66 -24.92 -3.83
N ASN A 482 -19.54 -24.36 -2.99
CA ASN A 482 -20.85 -24.93 -2.72
C ASN A 482 -21.92 -24.49 -3.73
N ILE A 483 -21.81 -23.28 -4.29
CA ILE A 483 -22.75 -22.74 -5.30
C ILE A 483 -22.61 -23.45 -6.66
N SER A 484 -21.44 -24.03 -6.94
CA SER A 484 -21.20 -24.79 -8.17
C SER A 484 -21.88 -26.18 -8.20
N LYS A 485 -22.64 -26.56 -7.17
CA LYS A 485 -23.55 -27.72 -7.19
C LYS A 485 -24.90 -27.34 -7.80
N PRO A 486 -25.23 -27.75 -9.04
CA PRO A 486 -26.58 -27.61 -9.55
C PRO A 486 -27.48 -28.59 -8.79
N GLY A 487 -28.32 -28.11 -7.86
CA GLY A 487 -29.45 -28.91 -7.39
C GLY A 487 -29.82 -28.89 -5.91
N MET A 488 -29.37 -27.95 -5.07
CA MET A 488 -30.02 -27.72 -3.77
C MET A 488 -30.71 -26.37 -3.77
N LYS A 489 -31.98 -26.37 -4.18
CA LYS A 489 -32.92 -25.34 -3.76
C LYS A 489 -32.98 -25.38 -2.23
N GLN A 490 -32.87 -24.22 -1.59
CA GLN A 490 -33.20 -24.04 -0.17
C GLN A 490 -34.62 -24.54 0.13
#